data_AF-A0AA43A5L2-F1
#
_entry.id   AF-A0AA43A5L2-F1
#
_cell.length_a   1.000
_cell.length_b   1.000
_cell.length_c   1.000
_cell.angle_alpha   90.00
_cell.angle_beta   90.00
_cell.angle_gamma   90.00
#
_symmetry.space_group_name_H-M   'P 1'
#
loop_
_entity.id
_entity.type
_entity.pdbx_description
1 polymer ?
#
loop_
_entity_poly.entity_id
_entity_poly.type
_entity_poly.pdbx_seq_one_letter_code
_entity_poly.pdbx_strand_id
1 'polypeptide(L)'
;MMKSLKIFTRLLVLSVLFVPVVSAAELNADYFHGDWVINDQSCSSNTAEHIVFHENGTFMGSRDGIAEIVGFWSLKDDFIELHMVTSPASFQDLHKEMAKFEGVYSYFQGRLLVFNQQKKSFEAYGVLGNESKRAAAVRCR
;
A
#
# COMPACT_ATOMS: atom_id res chain seq x y z
N MET A 1 66.38 -13.53 -44.33
CA MET A 1 66.70 -13.02 -42.97
C MET A 1 65.42 -12.43 -42.39
N MET A 2 64.85 -13.12 -41.41
CA MET A 2 63.49 -12.95 -40.91
C MET A 2 63.47 -11.88 -39.82
N LYS A 3 62.65 -10.84 -39.94
CA LYS A 3 62.32 -9.94 -38.82
C LYS A 3 60.81 -9.93 -38.61
N SER A 4 60.40 -10.83 -37.71
CA SER A 4 59.15 -10.80 -36.97
C SER A 4 59.12 -9.55 -36.09
N LEU A 5 58.04 -8.78 -36.11
CA LEU A 5 57.52 -8.16 -34.89
C LEU A 5 56.02 -7.91 -35.00
N LYS A 6 55.27 -8.73 -34.25
CA LYS A 6 53.83 -8.70 -34.04
C LYS A 6 53.44 -7.39 -33.35
N ILE A 7 52.60 -6.57 -33.97
CA ILE A 7 51.93 -5.47 -33.27
C ILE A 7 50.56 -5.97 -32.84
N PHE A 8 50.44 -6.12 -31.53
CA PHE A 8 49.31 -6.66 -30.82
C PHE A 8 48.06 -5.79 -31.00
N THR A 9 46.99 -6.48 -31.37
CA THR A 9 45.57 -6.18 -31.24
C THR A 9 45.25 -5.43 -29.94
N ARG A 10 44.74 -4.19 -30.06
CA ARG A 10 43.91 -3.57 -29.01
C ARG A 10 42.56 -3.22 -29.63
N LEU A 11 41.71 -4.24 -29.75
CA LEU A 11 40.28 -4.02 -29.98
C LEU A 11 39.70 -3.55 -28.65
N LEU A 12 39.40 -2.25 -28.55
CA LEU A 12 38.69 -1.65 -27.43
C LEU A 12 37.27 -2.23 -27.44
N VAL A 13 37.00 -3.21 -26.57
CA VAL A 13 35.64 -3.72 -26.34
C VAL A 13 34.87 -2.62 -25.62
N LEU A 14 34.21 -1.76 -26.38
CA LEU A 14 33.20 -0.83 -25.87
C LEU A 14 31.93 -1.66 -25.60
N SER A 15 31.95 -2.43 -24.52
CA SER A 15 30.75 -3.06 -23.97
C SER A 15 29.88 -1.94 -23.38
N VAL A 16 29.06 -1.35 -24.25
CA VAL A 16 27.90 -0.54 -23.84
C VAL A 16 27.06 -1.44 -22.95
N LEU A 17 27.19 -1.24 -21.65
CA LEU A 17 26.28 -1.79 -20.66
C LEU A 17 24.91 -1.18 -20.96
N PHE A 18 24.14 -1.84 -21.81
CA PHE A 18 22.68 -1.69 -21.85
C PHE A 18 22.17 -2.27 -20.52
N VAL A 19 22.30 -1.47 -19.46
CA VAL A 19 21.50 -1.69 -18.27
C VAL A 19 20.08 -1.39 -18.72
N PRO A 20 19.14 -2.36 -18.71
CA PRO A 20 17.75 -2.02 -18.88
C PRO A 20 17.43 -1.05 -17.74
N VAL A 21 17.17 0.20 -18.09
CA VAL A 21 16.52 1.13 -17.18
C VAL A 21 15.13 0.55 -16.98
N VAL A 22 15.01 -0.35 -16.00
CA VAL A 22 13.71 -0.73 -15.45
C VAL A 22 13.23 0.54 -14.78
N SER A 23 12.44 1.33 -15.50
CA SER A 23 11.64 2.38 -14.88
C SER A 23 10.82 1.68 -13.81
N ALA A 24 10.92 2.14 -12.56
CA ALA A 24 9.91 1.80 -11.57
C ALA A 24 8.55 2.15 -12.21
N ALA A 25 7.65 1.18 -12.30
CA ALA A 25 6.31 1.47 -12.77
C ALA A 25 5.70 2.47 -11.79
N GLU A 26 5.29 3.64 -12.28
CA GLU A 26 4.55 4.59 -11.45
C GLU A 26 3.31 3.90 -10.90
N LEU A 27 3.06 4.07 -9.60
CA LEU A 27 1.84 3.64 -8.98
C LEU A 27 0.65 4.32 -9.66
N ASN A 28 -0.39 3.55 -9.98
CA ASN A 28 -1.62 4.07 -10.57
C ASN A 28 -2.76 3.91 -9.55
N ALA A 29 -3.58 4.94 -9.36
CA ALA A 29 -4.79 4.88 -8.54
C ALA A 29 -5.74 3.73 -8.95
N ASP A 30 -5.82 3.40 -10.25
CA ASP A 30 -6.63 2.29 -10.76
C ASP A 30 -6.23 0.93 -10.16
N TYR A 31 -4.96 0.79 -9.76
CA TYR A 31 -4.49 -0.40 -9.08
C TYR A 31 -5.10 -0.56 -7.68
N PHE A 32 -5.56 0.51 -7.04
CA PHE A 32 -6.11 0.44 -5.68
C PHE A 32 -7.61 0.34 -5.63
N HIS A 33 -8.33 0.75 -6.68
CA HIS A 33 -9.78 0.66 -6.71
C HIS A 33 -10.28 -0.76 -6.43
N GLY A 34 -11.22 -0.87 -5.49
CA GLY A 34 -11.86 -2.13 -5.10
C GLY A 34 -11.72 -2.48 -3.62
N ASP A 35 -12.12 -3.70 -3.30
CA ASP A 35 -12.17 -4.29 -1.96
C ASP A 35 -10.92 -5.13 -1.68
N TRP A 36 -10.29 -4.83 -0.55
CA TRP A 36 -9.06 -5.44 -0.08
C TRP A 36 -9.24 -5.96 1.34
N VAL A 37 -8.82 -7.19 1.57
CA VAL A 37 -8.66 -7.71 2.92
C VAL A 37 -7.27 -7.38 3.45
N ILE A 38 -7.19 -6.95 4.71
CA ILE A 38 -5.97 -6.53 5.38
C ILE A 38 -5.53 -7.58 6.40
N ASN A 39 -4.26 -8.01 6.31
CA ASN A 39 -3.61 -8.98 7.19
C ASN A 39 -4.31 -10.35 7.32
N ASP A 40 -5.27 -10.62 6.46
CA ASP A 40 -5.96 -11.90 6.30
C ASP A 40 -5.91 -12.28 4.80
N GLN A 41 -5.88 -13.57 4.49
CA GLN A 41 -5.86 -14.07 3.13
C GLN A 41 -7.26 -14.39 2.62
N SER A 42 -8.27 -14.37 3.48
CA SER A 42 -9.63 -14.81 3.18
C SER A 42 -10.62 -13.66 3.15
N CYS A 43 -11.14 -13.38 1.96
CA CYS A 43 -12.22 -12.40 1.75
C CYS A 43 -13.59 -12.83 2.28
N SER A 44 -13.70 -14.06 2.81
CA SER A 44 -14.93 -14.56 3.45
C SER A 44 -14.81 -14.62 4.98
N SER A 45 -13.71 -14.15 5.56
CA SER A 45 -13.50 -14.05 7.00
C SER A 45 -14.36 -12.93 7.56
N ASN A 46 -15.16 -13.21 8.59
CA ASN A 46 -16.01 -12.20 9.24
C ASN A 46 -15.22 -11.28 10.19
N THR A 47 -14.03 -11.70 10.61
CA THR A 47 -13.12 -10.91 11.45
C THR A 47 -12.09 -10.13 10.64
N ALA A 48 -11.99 -10.40 9.35
CA ALA A 48 -11.11 -9.68 8.45
C ALA A 48 -11.46 -8.20 8.42
N GLU A 49 -10.42 -7.37 8.43
CA GLU A 49 -10.55 -5.97 8.11
C GLU A 49 -10.59 -5.81 6.59
N HIS A 50 -11.65 -5.19 6.09
CA HIS A 50 -11.83 -4.85 4.70
C HIS A 50 -11.61 -3.36 4.48
N ILE A 51 -10.83 -3.00 3.47
CA ILE A 51 -10.70 -1.62 2.98
C ILE A 51 -11.20 -1.55 1.54
N VAL A 52 -12.16 -0.66 1.30
CA VAL A 52 -12.66 -0.36 -0.05
C VAL A 52 -12.16 1.01 -0.47
N PHE A 53 -11.40 1.08 -1.57
CA PHE A 53 -11.03 2.33 -2.22
C PHE A 53 -11.96 2.59 -3.41
N HIS A 54 -12.74 3.67 -3.33
CA HIS A 54 -13.67 4.05 -4.39
C HIS A 54 -13.02 5.01 -5.39
N GLU A 55 -13.47 4.94 -6.65
CA GLU A 55 -12.99 5.79 -7.75
C GLU A 55 -13.24 7.29 -7.52
N ASN A 56 -14.23 7.64 -6.69
CA ASN A 56 -14.53 9.02 -6.32
C ASN A 56 -13.58 9.59 -5.24
N GLY A 57 -12.52 8.87 -4.87
CA GLY A 57 -11.56 9.30 -3.86
C GLY A 57 -12.02 9.11 -2.40
N THR A 58 -13.15 8.44 -2.16
CA THR A 58 -13.54 8.00 -0.80
C THR A 58 -13.03 6.60 -0.48
N PHE A 59 -12.86 6.28 0.79
CA PHE A 59 -12.57 4.92 1.23
C PHE A 59 -13.32 4.57 2.52
N MET A 60 -13.47 3.27 2.76
CA MET A 60 -14.08 2.73 3.97
C MET A 60 -13.31 1.51 4.47
N GLY A 61 -12.94 1.52 5.75
CA GLY A 61 -12.47 0.38 6.53
C GLY A 61 -13.62 -0.23 7.32
N SER A 62 -13.81 -1.54 7.26
CA SER A 62 -14.91 -2.25 7.92
C SER A 62 -14.51 -3.62 8.45
N ARG A 63 -15.20 -4.08 9.49
CA ARG A 63 -15.14 -5.45 10.01
C ARG A 63 -16.56 -5.94 10.26
N ASP A 64 -16.86 -7.16 9.87
CA ASP A 64 -18.22 -7.75 9.97
C ASP A 64 -19.32 -6.84 9.36
N GLY A 65 -19.01 -6.15 8.25
CA GLY A 65 -19.93 -5.22 7.59
C GLY A 65 -20.17 -3.90 8.31
N ILE A 66 -19.56 -3.67 9.48
CA ILE A 66 -19.64 -2.42 10.24
C ILE A 66 -18.48 -1.52 9.82
N ALA A 67 -18.80 -0.30 9.38
CA ALA A 67 -17.79 0.70 9.06
C ALA A 67 -17.09 1.17 10.35
N GLU A 68 -15.78 0.93 10.44
CA GLU A 68 -14.94 1.33 11.57
C GLU A 68 -14.20 2.64 11.28
N ILE A 69 -13.86 2.88 10.01
CA ILE A 69 -13.13 4.05 9.52
C ILE A 69 -13.71 4.44 8.16
N VAL A 70 -13.93 5.73 7.93
CA VAL A 70 -14.33 6.27 6.62
C VAL A 70 -13.51 7.51 6.29
N GLY A 71 -13.41 7.85 5.01
CA GLY A 71 -12.71 9.09 4.65
C GLY A 71 -12.42 9.25 3.18
N PHE A 72 -11.38 10.04 2.90
CA PHE A 72 -10.85 10.30 1.57
C PHE A 72 -9.46 9.72 1.42
N TRP A 73 -9.12 9.30 0.22
CA TRP A 73 -7.80 8.80 -0.14
C TRP A 73 -7.32 9.43 -1.45
N SER A 74 -6.00 9.48 -1.59
CA SER A 74 -5.35 9.83 -2.86
C SER A 74 -4.00 9.14 -2.95
N LEU A 75 -3.54 8.93 -4.17
CA LEU A 75 -2.19 8.46 -4.43
C LEU A 75 -1.29 9.67 -4.74
N LYS A 76 -0.17 9.79 -4.02
CA LYS A 76 0.86 10.81 -4.24
C LYS A 76 2.22 10.12 -4.31
N ASP A 77 2.82 10.13 -5.49
CA ASP A 77 4.06 9.40 -5.77
C ASP A 77 3.93 7.93 -5.33
N ASP A 78 4.76 7.50 -4.36
CA ASP A 78 4.78 6.14 -3.84
C ASP A 78 3.90 5.92 -2.58
N PHE A 79 3.07 6.90 -2.23
CA PHE A 79 2.30 6.90 -0.99
C PHE A 79 0.80 7.02 -1.21
N ILE A 80 0.04 6.22 -0.47
CA ILE A 80 -1.39 6.47 -0.26
C ILE A 80 -1.53 7.47 0.89
N GLU A 81 -2.14 8.61 0.60
CA GLU A 81 -2.54 9.59 1.62
C GLU A 81 -4.00 9.37 2.00
N LEU A 82 -4.26 9.32 3.30
CA LEU A 82 -5.58 9.07 3.88
C LEU A 82 -6.00 10.23 4.78
N HIS A 83 -7.24 10.66 4.63
CA HIS A 83 -7.93 11.60 5.50
C HIS A 83 -9.12 10.88 6.12
N MET A 84 -9.06 10.59 7.41
CA MET A 84 -9.88 9.55 8.02
C MET A 84 -10.68 10.09 9.18
N VAL A 85 -11.90 9.59 9.32
CA VAL A 85 -12.76 9.80 10.48
C VAL A 85 -13.08 8.42 11.06
N THR A 86 -12.83 8.27 12.36
CA THR A 86 -13.13 7.03 13.09
C THR A 86 -13.62 7.34 14.49
N SER A 87 -14.46 6.47 15.04
CA SER A 87 -14.80 6.55 16.45
C SER A 87 -13.66 5.96 17.28
N PRO A 88 -13.33 6.53 18.45
CA PRO A 88 -12.46 5.85 19.40
C PRO A 88 -12.91 4.41 19.67
N ALA A 89 -14.24 4.15 19.63
CA ALA A 89 -14.86 2.85 19.88
C ALA A 89 -14.58 1.77 18.82
N SER A 90 -14.00 2.14 17.67
CA SER A 90 -13.73 1.22 16.57
C SER A 90 -12.56 0.26 16.81
N PHE A 91 -11.70 0.53 17.80
CA PHE A 91 -10.65 -0.40 18.20
C PHE A 91 -11.22 -1.42 19.20
N GLN A 92 -11.51 -2.63 18.69
CA GLN A 92 -12.10 -3.72 19.46
C GLN A 92 -11.13 -4.26 20.52
N ASP A 93 -11.17 -3.67 21.71
CA ASP A 93 -10.75 -4.32 22.97
C ASP A 93 -11.51 -3.81 24.21
N LEU A 94 -12.40 -2.82 24.09
CA LEU A 94 -12.85 -2.03 25.25
C LEU A 94 -14.36 -1.70 25.28
N HIS A 95 -15.26 -2.59 24.84
CA HIS A 95 -16.68 -2.21 24.69
C HIS A 95 -17.40 -1.65 25.95
N LYS A 96 -16.95 -1.96 27.18
CA LYS A 96 -17.57 -1.37 28.39
C LYS A 96 -17.08 0.05 28.69
N GLU A 97 -15.82 0.36 28.46
CA GLU A 97 -15.26 1.69 28.76
C GLU A 97 -15.51 2.70 27.63
N MET A 98 -15.93 2.21 26.46
CA MET A 98 -16.07 3.01 25.24
C MET A 98 -17.46 3.59 25.01
N ALA A 99 -18.48 3.19 25.78
CA ALA A 99 -19.84 3.76 25.69
C ALA A 99 -19.84 5.29 25.89
N LYS A 100 -18.93 5.83 26.72
CA LYS A 100 -18.76 7.28 26.93
C LYS A 100 -18.26 8.04 25.70
N PHE A 101 -17.79 7.32 24.67
CA PHE A 101 -17.32 7.88 23.40
C PHE A 101 -18.31 7.63 22.26
N GLU A 102 -19.53 7.17 22.56
CA GLU A 102 -20.60 7.09 21.55
C GLU A 102 -20.84 8.48 20.92
N GLY A 103 -20.94 8.51 19.59
CA GLY A 103 -21.07 9.76 18.83
C GLY A 103 -19.80 10.63 18.78
N VAL A 104 -18.72 10.22 19.45
CA VAL A 104 -17.41 10.89 19.34
C VAL A 104 -16.67 10.33 18.13
N TYR A 105 -16.23 11.23 17.28
CA TYR A 105 -15.43 10.93 16.10
C TYR A 105 -14.16 11.78 16.10
N SER A 106 -13.07 11.15 15.72
CA SER A 106 -11.76 11.78 15.63
C SER A 106 -11.27 11.74 14.19
N TYR A 107 -10.67 12.85 13.78
CA TYR A 107 -10.03 12.98 12.48
C TYR A 107 -8.54 12.63 12.59
N PHE A 108 -8.04 11.86 11.61
CA PHE A 108 -6.63 11.50 11.49
C PHE A 108 -6.17 11.59 10.05
N GLN A 109 -4.91 11.94 9.86
CA GLN A 109 -4.23 11.82 8.58
C GLN A 109 -3.29 10.62 8.62
N GLY A 110 -3.31 9.81 7.57
CA GLY A 110 -2.42 8.66 7.39
C GLY A 110 -1.61 8.79 6.12
N ARG A 111 -0.39 8.25 6.14
CA ARG A 111 0.42 8.04 4.94
C ARG A 111 0.93 6.61 4.94
N LEU A 112 0.68 5.90 3.84
CA LEU A 112 1.08 4.52 3.64
C LEU A 112 2.06 4.45 2.47
N LEU A 113 3.30 4.05 2.74
CA LEU A 113 4.27 3.66 1.71
C LEU A 113 3.87 2.29 1.16
N VAL A 114 3.71 2.17 -0.17
CA VAL A 114 3.33 0.92 -0.81
C VAL A 114 4.55 0.22 -1.42
N PHE A 115 4.65 -1.09 -1.22
CA PHE A 115 5.74 -1.92 -1.75
C PHE A 115 5.29 -3.35 -2.01
N ASN A 116 6.16 -4.17 -2.61
CA ASN A 116 5.88 -5.58 -2.97
C ASN A 116 4.58 -5.79 -3.77
N GLN A 117 4.26 -4.86 -4.66
CA GLN A 117 3.05 -4.92 -5.47
C GLN A 117 3.06 -6.13 -6.41
N GLN A 118 1.93 -6.82 -6.45
CA GLN A 118 1.59 -7.89 -7.38
C GLN A 118 0.18 -7.64 -7.91
N LYS A 119 -0.26 -8.44 -8.89
CA LYS A 119 -1.56 -8.25 -9.57
C LYS A 119 -2.76 -8.14 -8.62
N LYS A 120 -2.76 -8.84 -7.49
CA LYS A 120 -3.87 -8.88 -6.52
C LYS A 120 -3.43 -8.69 -5.07
N SER A 121 -2.22 -8.20 -4.84
CA SER A 121 -1.72 -7.98 -3.48
C SER A 121 -0.66 -6.91 -3.44
N PHE A 122 -0.59 -6.20 -2.33
CA PHE A 122 0.50 -5.29 -2.03
C PHE A 122 0.77 -5.30 -0.53
N GLU A 123 1.91 -4.72 -0.14
CA GLU A 123 2.20 -4.43 1.23
C GLU A 123 2.26 -2.92 1.44
N ALA A 124 1.86 -2.48 2.63
CA ALA A 124 1.89 -1.09 3.03
C ALA A 124 2.55 -0.94 4.39
N TYR A 125 3.31 0.13 4.55
CA TYR A 125 3.83 0.57 5.84
C TYR A 125 3.46 2.01 6.06
N GLY A 126 2.88 2.33 7.21
CA GLY A 126 2.46 3.70 7.48
C GLY A 126 2.31 4.03 8.95
N VAL A 127 2.11 5.32 9.19
CA VAL A 127 1.84 5.86 10.52
C VAL A 127 0.36 6.24 10.58
N LEU A 128 -0.35 5.64 11.53
CA LEU A 128 -1.74 5.94 11.84
C LEU A 128 -1.79 6.48 13.27
N GLY A 129 -1.97 7.80 13.41
CA GLY A 129 -1.82 8.47 14.71
C GLY A 129 -0.37 8.41 15.20
N ASN A 130 -0.13 7.77 16.35
CA ASN A 130 1.21 7.59 16.95
C ASN A 130 1.79 6.18 16.71
N GLU A 131 1.07 5.31 15.99
CA GLU A 131 1.48 3.94 15.77
C GLU A 131 1.99 3.75 14.34
N SER A 132 3.12 3.07 14.21
CA SER A 132 3.62 2.59 12.92
C SER A 132 3.14 1.16 12.67
N LYS A 133 2.49 0.91 11.54
CA LYS A 133 1.94 -0.41 11.19
C LYS A 133 2.39 -0.85 9.80
N ARG A 134 2.69 -2.15 9.68
CA ARG A 134 2.80 -2.84 8.39
C ARG A 134 1.52 -3.63 8.16
N ALA A 135 1.04 -3.62 6.94
CA ALA A 135 -0.14 -4.34 6.49
C ALA A 135 0.13 -5.06 5.17
N ALA A 136 -0.40 -6.26 5.02
CA ALA A 136 -0.52 -6.94 3.73
C ALA A 136 -1.96 -6.84 3.26
N ALA A 137 -2.17 -6.43 2.02
CA ALA A 137 -3.48 -6.30 1.40
C ALA A 137 -3.64 -7.32 0.28
N VAL A 138 -4.79 -8.01 0.24
CA VAL A 138 -5.14 -8.95 -0.83
C VAL A 138 -6.50 -8.56 -1.42
N ARG A 139 -6.58 -8.48 -2.74
CA ARG A 139 -7.78 -8.06 -3.46
C ARG A 139 -8.83 -9.15 -3.46
N CYS A 140 -10.06 -8.81 -3.10
CA CYS A 140 -11.16 -9.77 -3.03
C CYS A 140 -11.83 -10.08 -4.37
N ARG A 141 -11.86 -9.11 -5.30
CA ARG A 141 -12.36 -9.30 -6.66
C ARG A 141 -11.46 -8.59 -7.67
#